data_AF-A0A7C2A720-F1
#
_entry.id   AF-A0A7C2A720-F1
#
_cell.length_a   1.000
_cell.length_b   1.000
_cell.length_c   1.000
_cell.angle_alpha   90.00
_cell.angle_beta   90.00
_cell.angle_gamma   90.00
#
_symmetry.space_group_name_H-M   'P 1'
#
loop_
_entity.id
_entity.type
_entity.pdbx_description
1 polymer ?
#
loop_
_entity_poly.entity_id
_entity_poly.type
_entity_poly.pdbx_seq_one_letter_code
_entity_poly.pdbx_strand_id
1 'polypeptide(L)' 'MKNRDSFYELGVYVVGIILFIGVWLSSMEEWGFLLGVLFGWIPALIVAVIGGILWPFLLVLMIAVIFMGFI' A
#
# COMPACT_ATOMS: atom_id res chain seq x y z
N MET A 1 27.97 -3.16 -2.38
CA MET A 1 26.76 -2.51 -2.92
C MET A 1 25.46 -3.31 -2.70
N LYS A 2 25.43 -4.36 -1.87
CA LYS A 2 24.24 -5.22 -1.66
C LYS A 2 23.10 -4.59 -0.84
N ASN A 3 23.40 -3.62 0.04
CA ASN A 3 22.43 -3.13 1.02
C ASN A 3 21.32 -2.22 0.46
N ARG A 4 21.56 -1.52 -0.65
CA ARG A 4 20.56 -0.58 -1.19
C ARG A 4 19.38 -1.32 -1.83
N ASP A 5 19.69 -2.40 -2.53
CA ASP A 5 18.69 -3.24 -3.19
C ASP A 5 17.83 -3.93 -2.13
N SER A 6 18.44 -4.42 -1.04
CA SER A 6 17.71 -5.02 0.08
C SER A 6 16.76 -4.04 0.79
N PHE A 7 17.12 -2.77 0.91
CA PHE A 7 16.25 -1.77 1.53
C PHE A 7 15.06 -1.43 0.64
N TYR A 8 15.30 -1.29 -0.66
CA TYR A 8 14.22 -1.07 -1.63
C TYR A 8 13.25 -2.27 -1.66
N GLU A 9 13.78 -3.49 -1.76
CA GLU A 9 12.99 -4.73 -1.72
C GLU A 9 12.17 -4.82 -0.42
N LEU A 10 12.77 -4.54 0.73
CA LEU A 10 12.07 -4.51 2.00
C LEU A 10 10.91 -3.50 1.98
N GLY A 11 11.14 -2.30 1.44
CA GLY A 11 10.10 -1.29 1.29
C GLY A 11 8.96 -1.74 0.39
N VAL A 12 9.27 -2.37 -0.75
CA VAL A 12 8.27 -2.94 -1.67
C VAL A 12 7.38 -3.95 -0.95
N TYR A 13 7.97 -4.88 -0.20
CA TYR A 13 7.20 -5.89 0.54
C TYR A 13 6.38 -5.30 1.69
N VAL A 14 6.99 -4.45 2.52
CA VAL A 14 6.32 -3.88 3.69
C VAL A 14 5.15 -2.99 3.27
N VAL A 15 5.39 -2.04 2.37
CA VAL A 15 4.33 -1.13 1.90
C VAL A 15 3.28 -1.88 1.09
N GLY A 16 3.70 -2.83 0.24
CA GLY A 16 2.78 -3.68 -0.52
C GLY A 16 1.84 -4.47 0.39
N ILE A 17 2.35 -5.12 1.43
CA ILE A 17 1.53 -5.89 2.39
C ILE A 17 0.56 -4.98 3.14
N ILE A 18 1.01 -3.81 3.61
CA ILE A 18 0.15 -2.85 4.32
C ILE A 18 -0.98 -2.38 3.40
N LEU A 19 -0.68 -2.01 2.16
CA LEU A 19 -1.68 -1.57 1.19
C LEU A 19 -2.63 -2.70 0.81
N PHE A 20 -2.12 -3.92 0.65
CA PHE A 20 -2.95 -5.09 0.38
C PHE A 20 -4.00 -5.28 1.49
N ILE A 21 -3.55 -5.33 2.75
CA ILE A 21 -4.44 -5.53 3.89
C ILE A 21 -5.42 -4.37 4.01
N GLY A 22 -4.95 -3.13 3.89
CA GLY A 22 -5.80 -1.95 3.96
C GLY A 22 -6.93 -1.97 2.92
N VAL A 23 -6.58 -2.15 1.64
CA VAL A 23 -7.59 -2.16 0.56
C VAL A 23 -8.49 -3.38 0.63
N TRP A 24 -7.96 -4.56 1.00
CA TRP A 24 -8.77 -5.76 1.14
C TRP A 24 -9.79 -5.61 2.27
N LEU A 25 -9.40 -5.06 3.42
CA LEU A 25 -10.33 -4.78 4.51
C LEU A 25 -11.37 -3.70 4.11
N SER A 26 -10.94 -2.62 3.46
CA SER A 26 -11.88 -1.60 2.95
C SER A 26 -12.89 -2.16 1.96
N SER A 27 -12.51 -3.16 1.15
CA SER A 27 -13.46 -3.81 0.25
C SER A 27 -14.54 -4.64 0.97
N MET A 28 -14.25 -5.17 2.16
CA MET A 28 -15.25 -5.88 2.99
C MET A 28 -16.26 -4.92 3.60
N GLU A 29 -15.83 -3.70 3.89
CA GLU A 29 -16.71 -2.62 4.35
C GLU A 29 -17.62 -2.13 3.20
N GLU A 30 -17.03 -1.88 2.03
CA GLU A 30 -17.75 -1.28 0.89
C GLU A 30 -18.69 -2.27 0.18
N TRP A 31 -18.25 -3.51 -0.06
CA TRP A 31 -19.01 -4.50 -0.84
C TRP A 31 -19.75 -5.51 0.05
N GLY A 32 -19.58 -5.38 1.38
CA GLY A 32 -20.02 -6.36 2.36
C GLY A 32 -19.03 -7.53 2.50
N PHE A 33 -19.07 -8.17 3.67
CA PHE A 33 -18.07 -9.17 4.09
C PHE A 33 -17.83 -10.27 3.05
N LEU A 34 -18.90 -10.92 2.54
CA LEU A 34 -18.75 -12.05 1.64
C LEU A 34 -18.12 -11.65 0.29
N LEU A 35 -18.58 -10.54 -0.31
CA LEU A 35 -18.07 -10.09 -1.61
C LEU A 35 -16.65 -9.51 -1.46
N GLY A 36 -16.37 -8.77 -0.39
CA GLY A 36 -15.03 -8.25 -0.12
C GLY A 36 -14.01 -9.35 0.14
N VAL A 37 -14.37 -10.40 0.90
CA VAL A 37 -13.48 -11.56 1.10
C VAL A 37 -13.22 -12.29 -0.22
N LEU A 38 -14.26 -12.56 -1.02
CA LEU A 38 -14.13 -13.36 -2.25
C LEU A 38 -13.44 -12.63 -3.40
N PHE A 39 -13.71 -11.33 -3.58
CA PHE A 39 -13.27 -10.57 -4.76
C PHE A 39 -12.36 -9.40 -4.43
N GLY A 40 -12.39 -8.89 -3.21
CA GLY A 40 -11.64 -7.70 -2.80
C GLY A 40 -10.12 -7.85 -2.77
N TRP A 41 -9.62 -9.08 -2.70
CA TRP A 41 -8.18 -9.35 -2.78
C TRP A 41 -7.60 -9.01 -4.17
N ILE A 42 -8.42 -9.04 -5.24
CA ILE A 42 -7.97 -8.73 -6.61
C ILE A 42 -7.55 -7.26 -6.73
N PRO A 43 -8.43 -6.26 -6.46
CA PRO A 43 -8.01 -4.86 -6.49
C PRO A 43 -6.94 -4.56 -5.43
N ALA A 44 -7.00 -5.22 -4.25
CA ALA A 44 -5.98 -5.07 -3.22
C ALA A 44 -4.58 -5.50 -3.71
N LEU A 45 -4.48 -6.58 -4.48
CA LEU A 45 -3.22 -7.04 -5.07
C LEU A 45 -2.66 -6.02 -6.06
N ILE A 46 -3.52 -5.44 -6.91
CA ILE A 46 -3.11 -4.41 -7.88
C ILE A 46 -2.53 -3.19 -7.15
N VAL A 47 -3.25 -2.70 -6.13
CA VAL A 47 -2.79 -1.56 -5.33
C VAL A 47 -1.50 -1.90 -4.57
N ALA A 48 -1.39 -3.11 -4.03
CA ALA A 48 -0.19 -3.58 -3.33
C ALA A 48 1.05 -3.62 -4.21
N VAL A 49 0.93 -4.13 -5.44
CA VAL A 49 2.06 -4.20 -6.39
C VAL A 49 2.46 -2.79 -6.84
N ILE A 50 1.50 -1.97 -7.25
CA ILE A 50 1.79 -0.61 -7.74
C ILE A 50 2.33 0.26 -6.61
N GLY A 51 1.65 0.28 -5.46
CA GLY A 51 2.04 1.09 -4.31
C GLY A 51 3.32 0.59 -3.64
N GLY A 52 3.57 -0.72 -3.65
CA GLY A 52 4.83 -1.31 -3.21
C GLY A 52 6.00 -0.85 -4.09
N ILE A 53 5.87 -0.91 -5.42
CA ILE A 53 6.92 -0.38 -6.34
C ILE A 53 7.11 1.13 -6.15
N LEU A 54 6.03 1.87 -5.92
CA LEU A 54 6.04 3.32 -5.75
C LEU A 54 6.27 3.78 -4.31
N TRP A 55 6.67 2.90 -3.40
CA TRP A 55 6.77 3.21 -1.97
C TRP A 55 7.60 4.45 -1.63
N PRO A 56 8.74 4.78 -2.29
CA PRO A 56 9.51 5.96 -1.95
C PRO A 56 8.74 7.25 -2.27
N PHE A 57 7.98 7.24 -3.37
CA PHE A 57 7.13 8.36 -3.77
C PHE A 57 5.97 8.56 -2.80
N LEU A 58 5.33 7.48 -2.36
CA LEU A 58 4.26 7.55 -1.35
C LEU A 58 4.77 8.14 -0.04
N LEU A 59 5.99 7.79 0.37
CA LEU A 59 6.60 8.34 1.58
C LEU A 59 6.88 9.85 1.46
N VAL A 60 7.42 10.30 0.32
CA VAL A 60 7.62 11.73 0.05
C VAL A 60 6.29 12.48 0.04
N LEU A 61 5.26 11.93 -0.62
CA LEU A 61 3.94 12.53 -0.67
C LEU A 61 3.32 12.64 0.73
N MET A 62 3.42 11.59 1.54
CA MET A 62 2.92 11.59 2.92
C MET A 62 3.60 12.68 3.76
N ILE A 63 4.91 12.82 3.67
CA ILE A 63 5.65 13.90 4.35
C ILE A 63 5.15 15.26 3.87
N ALA A 64 5.03 15.47 2.56
CA ALA A 64 4.56 16.74 2.00
C ALA A 64 3.16 17.13 2.49
N VAL A 65 2.21 16.18 2.51
CA VAL A 65 0.85 16.39 3.02
C VAL A 65 0.86 16.75 4.50
N ILE A 66 1.66 16.05 5.30
CA ILE A 66 1.81 16.34 6.74
C ILE A 66 2.33 17.76 6.94
N PHE A 67 3.40 18.16 6.24
CA PHE A 67 3.97 19.50 6.35
C PHE A 67 3.01 20.60 5.90
N MET A 68 2.27 20.40 4.81
CA MET A 68 1.27 21.36 4.35
C MET A 68 0.10 21.50 5.33
N GLY A 69 -0.30 20.43 6.02
CA GLY A 69 -1.37 20.48 7.02
C GLY A 69 -1.01 21.17 8.34
N PHE A 70 0.28 21.44 8.59
CA PHE A 70 0.77 22.14 9.77
C PHE A 70 1.03 23.65 9.55
N ILE A 71 0.91 24.14 8.31
CA ILE A 71 1.01 25.55 7.91
C ILE A 71 -0.39 26.14 7.77
#